data_AF-A0A916YQE4-F1
#
_entry.id   AF-A0A916YQE4-F1
#
_cell.length_a   1.000
_cell.length_b   1.000
_cell.length_c   1.000
_cell.angle_alpha   90.00
_cell.angle_beta   90.00
_cell.angle_gamma   90.00
#
_symmetry.space_group_name_H-M   'P 1'
#
loop_
_entity.id
_entity.type
_entity.pdbx_description
1 polymer ?
#
loop_
_entity_poly.entity_id
_entity_poly.type
_entity_poly.pdbx_seq_one_letter_code
_entity_poly.pdbx_strand_id
1 'polypeptide(L)'
;MSKDGLFSRIARAIAGDAAPPQPPVPPAPAVAPVIVDYEDDRIPEGAKEKVRRILACLKEVEELMARESVEGFTRVDVQQMREQHLPKLVKSYIDIPPAHRSEIFRKTGKSASYVLEDSLEQMQSKIDDIMRNLAQHDLDAFADNTRFIKERYTNTNPFD
;
A
#
# COMPACT_ATOMS: atom_id res chain seq x y z
N MET A 1 -72.05 -9.37 13.30
CA MET A 1 -70.99 -8.36 13.08
C MET A 1 -70.12 -8.37 14.31
N SER A 2 -68.84 -8.69 14.14
CA SER A 2 -67.69 -8.28 14.96
C SER A 2 -66.50 -9.14 14.54
N LYS A 3 -65.68 -8.56 13.67
CA LYS A 3 -64.28 -8.96 13.47
C LYS A 3 -63.56 -8.72 14.79
N ASP A 4 -62.61 -9.56 15.16
CA ASP A 4 -61.39 -9.25 15.94
C ASP A 4 -60.91 -10.50 16.70
N GLY A 5 -59.66 -10.90 16.47
CA GLY A 5 -59.05 -12.00 17.23
C GLY A 5 -57.84 -12.68 16.59
N LEU A 6 -57.53 -12.42 15.32
CA LEU A 6 -56.34 -12.98 14.65
C LEU A 6 -55.03 -12.23 15.00
N PHE A 7 -55.12 -11.03 15.58
CA PHE A 7 -53.96 -10.18 15.88
C PHE A 7 -53.28 -10.49 17.23
N SER A 8 -53.85 -11.34 18.08
CA SER A 8 -53.34 -11.56 19.45
C SER A 8 -52.17 -12.56 19.55
N ARG A 9 -51.55 -12.99 18.44
CA ARG A 9 -50.38 -13.90 18.47
C ARG A 9 -49.10 -13.33 17.84
N ILE A 10 -49.08 -12.06 17.45
CA ILE A 10 -47.86 -11.40 16.92
C ILE A 10 -47.19 -10.50 17.98
N ALA A 11 -47.80 -10.30 19.15
CA ALA A 11 -47.30 -9.42 20.21
C ALA A 11 -46.27 -10.04 21.18
N ARG A 12 -45.50 -11.07 20.77
CA ARG A 12 -44.44 -11.66 21.62
C ARG A 12 -43.04 -11.67 20.97
N ALA A 13 -42.86 -11.06 19.80
CA ALA A 13 -41.58 -11.06 19.10
C ALA A 13 -40.90 -9.68 18.99
N ILE A 14 -41.21 -8.73 19.89
CA ILE A 14 -40.50 -7.45 20.02
C ILE A 14 -40.20 -7.16 21.51
N ALA A 15 -39.82 -8.20 22.25
CA ALA A 15 -39.19 -8.03 23.56
C ALA A 15 -37.70 -8.24 23.34
N GLY A 16 -36.95 -7.14 23.42
CA GLY A 16 -35.53 -7.08 23.09
C GLY A 16 -34.70 -8.14 23.79
N ASP A 17 -33.95 -8.88 22.98
CA ASP A 17 -32.69 -9.42 23.42
C ASP A 17 -31.68 -8.28 23.29
N ALA A 18 -31.51 -7.51 24.37
CA ALA A 18 -30.37 -6.63 24.50
C ALA A 18 -29.14 -7.53 24.50
N ALA A 19 -28.49 -7.65 23.35
CA ALA A 19 -27.22 -8.32 23.23
C ALA A 19 -26.30 -7.80 24.36
N PRO A 20 -25.65 -8.69 25.12
CA PRO A 20 -24.77 -8.27 26.19
C PRO A 20 -23.75 -7.27 25.63
N PRO A 21 -23.41 -6.19 26.36
CA PRO A 21 -22.45 -5.21 25.89
C PRO A 21 -21.16 -5.95 25.53
N GLN A 22 -20.83 -5.97 24.23
CA GLN A 22 -19.59 -6.55 23.77
C GLN A 22 -18.46 -5.76 24.44
N PRO A 23 -17.49 -6.41 25.11
CA PRO A 23 -16.34 -5.70 25.64
C PRO A 23 -15.69 -4.92 24.50
N PRO A 24 -15.17 -3.71 24.75
CA PRO A 24 -14.52 -2.91 23.71
C PRO A 24 -13.45 -3.79 23.05
N VAL A 25 -13.58 -3.98 21.74
CA VAL A 25 -12.51 -4.57 20.93
C VAL A 25 -11.24 -3.79 21.25
N PRO A 26 -10.17 -4.45 21.73
CA PRO A 26 -8.93 -3.75 21.96
C PRO A 26 -8.50 -3.08 20.64
N PRO A 27 -8.04 -1.82 20.67
CA PRO A 27 -7.50 -1.18 19.48
C PRO A 27 -6.45 -2.12 18.89
N ALA A 28 -6.53 -2.36 17.58
CA ALA A 28 -5.57 -3.19 16.87
C ALA A 28 -4.16 -2.77 17.32
N PRO A 29 -3.28 -3.71 17.72
CA PRO A 29 -1.97 -3.35 18.24
C PRO A 29 -1.28 -2.48 17.19
N ALA A 30 -0.91 -1.26 17.59
CA ALA A 30 -0.05 -0.41 16.79
C ALA A 30 1.18 -1.25 16.43
N VAL A 31 1.31 -1.63 15.16
CA VAL A 31 2.41 -2.45 14.68
C VAL A 31 3.68 -1.68 15.03
N ALA A 32 4.48 -2.22 15.96
CA ALA A 32 5.69 -1.56 16.40
C ALA A 32 6.56 -1.28 15.17
N PRO A 33 7.16 -0.08 15.05
CA PRO A 33 8.01 0.25 13.91
C PRO A 33 9.13 -0.79 13.83
N VAL A 34 9.19 -1.48 12.70
CA VAL A 34 10.18 -2.52 12.47
C VAL A 34 11.49 -1.81 12.14
N ILE A 35 12.34 -1.62 13.15
CA ILE A 35 13.66 -1.03 12.99
C ILE A 35 14.60 -2.10 12.43
N VAL A 36 15.23 -1.81 11.29
CA VAL A 36 16.15 -2.71 10.59
C VAL A 36 17.40 -1.96 10.21
N ASP A 37 18.54 -2.57 10.48
CA ASP A 37 19.82 -2.13 9.92
C ASP A 37 19.97 -2.75 8.51
N TYR A 38 19.84 -1.91 7.49
CA TYR A 38 19.94 -2.34 6.09
C TYR A 38 21.38 -2.60 5.64
N GLU A 39 22.37 -2.21 6.45
CA GLU A 39 23.78 -2.39 6.14
C GLU A 39 24.37 -3.66 6.80
N ASP A 40 23.54 -4.41 7.54
CA ASP A 40 23.92 -5.65 8.25
C ASP A 40 24.68 -6.62 7.33
N ASP A 41 25.84 -7.11 7.80
CA ASP A 41 26.73 -8.02 7.08
C ASP A 41 26.06 -9.34 6.64
N ARG A 42 24.96 -9.73 7.29
CA ARG A 42 24.22 -10.94 6.95
C ARG A 42 23.42 -10.79 5.66
N ILE A 43 23.12 -9.57 5.22
CA ILE A 43 22.39 -9.24 3.99
C ILE A 43 23.36 -9.37 2.80
N PRO A 44 22.99 -10.04 1.69
CA PRO A 44 23.81 -10.08 0.49
C PRO A 44 24.02 -8.69 -0.10
N GLU A 45 25.23 -8.40 -0.62
CA GLU A 45 25.55 -7.09 -1.20
C GLU A 45 24.56 -6.65 -2.29
N GLY A 46 24.19 -7.56 -3.21
CA GLY A 46 23.19 -7.25 -4.25
C GLY A 46 21.81 -6.89 -3.69
N ALA A 47 21.43 -7.46 -2.54
CA ALA A 47 20.19 -7.09 -1.86
C ALA A 47 20.31 -5.73 -1.16
N LYS A 48 21.47 -5.39 -0.57
CA LYS A 48 21.72 -4.06 0.00
C LYS A 48 21.59 -2.97 -1.05
N GLU A 49 22.21 -3.16 -2.21
CA GLU A 49 22.11 -2.22 -3.33
C GLU A 49 20.66 -2.02 -3.78
N LYS A 50 19.89 -3.11 -3.93
CA LYS A 50 18.46 -3.06 -4.25
C LYS A 50 17.66 -2.31 -3.18
N VAL A 51 17.90 -2.55 -1.90
CA VAL A 51 17.23 -1.85 -0.79
C VAL A 51 17.52 -0.34 -0.85
N ARG A 52 18.78 0.07 -1.04
CA ARG A 52 19.14 1.49 -1.16
C ARG A 52 18.42 2.15 -2.32
N ARG A 53 18.35 1.48 -3.47
CA ARG A 53 17.61 1.95 -4.65
C ARG A 53 16.12 2.12 -4.35
N ILE A 54 15.48 1.11 -3.73
CA ILE A 54 14.07 1.16 -3.36
C ILE A 54 13.79 2.34 -2.43
N LEU A 55 14.62 2.55 -1.40
CA LEU A 55 14.46 3.67 -0.47
C LEU A 55 14.58 5.02 -1.17
N ALA A 56 15.49 5.17 -2.13
CA ALA A 56 15.61 6.38 -2.94
C ALA A 56 14.36 6.60 -3.80
N CYS A 57 13.91 5.58 -4.54
CA CYS A 57 12.72 5.68 -5.40
C CYS A 57 11.44 5.94 -4.60
N LEU A 58 11.27 5.33 -3.42
CA LEU A 58 10.13 5.60 -2.53
C LEU A 58 10.10 7.08 -2.12
N LYS A 59 11.25 7.66 -1.77
CA LYS A 59 11.35 9.08 -1.43
C LYS A 59 10.97 9.98 -2.61
N GLU A 60 11.48 9.68 -3.81
CA GLU A 60 11.14 10.44 -5.03
C GLU A 60 9.64 10.37 -5.32
N VAL A 61 9.04 9.19 -5.21
CA VAL A 61 7.60 9.00 -5.40
C VAL A 61 6.78 9.76 -4.34
N GLU A 62 7.21 9.77 -3.08
CA GLU A 62 6.55 10.58 -2.04
C GLU A 62 6.62 12.09 -2.33
N GLU A 63 7.75 12.59 -2.85
CA GLU A 63 7.92 13.99 -3.25
C GLU A 63 7.02 14.34 -4.46
N LEU A 64 6.90 13.44 -5.44
CA LEU A 64 5.97 13.60 -6.57
C LEU A 64 4.51 13.61 -6.10
N MET A 65 4.13 12.68 -5.22
CA MET A 65 2.78 12.62 -4.63
C MET A 65 2.45 13.79 -3.71
N ALA A 66 3.44 14.51 -3.19
CA ALA A 66 3.19 15.73 -2.41
C ALA A 66 2.89 16.93 -3.33
N ARG A 67 3.40 16.91 -4.56
CA ARG A 67 3.20 17.96 -5.57
C ARG A 67 1.86 17.80 -6.29
N GLU A 68 1.57 16.58 -6.71
CA GLU A 68 0.29 16.22 -7.32
C GLU A 68 -0.70 15.89 -6.19
N SER A 69 -1.94 16.37 -6.21
CA SER A 69 -2.94 16.01 -5.17
C SER A 69 -3.43 14.56 -5.34
N VAL A 70 -2.51 13.60 -5.25
CA VAL A 70 -2.72 12.18 -5.53
C VAL A 70 -3.69 11.59 -4.51
N GLU A 71 -4.51 10.65 -4.99
CA GLU A 71 -5.47 9.92 -4.17
C GLU A 71 -4.81 9.29 -2.93
N GLY A 72 -5.51 9.37 -1.79
CA GLY A 72 -4.99 8.92 -0.50
C GLY A 72 -4.61 7.43 -0.45
N PHE A 73 -5.20 6.59 -1.32
CA PHE A 73 -4.91 5.15 -1.36
C PHE A 73 -3.46 4.86 -1.81
N THR A 74 -3.01 5.47 -2.92
CA THR A 74 -1.64 5.29 -3.44
C THR A 74 -0.60 5.78 -2.43
N ARG A 75 -0.89 6.88 -1.74
CA ARG A 75 -0.03 7.41 -0.67
C ARG A 75 0.10 6.43 0.51
N VAL A 76 -1.01 5.85 0.94
CA VAL A 76 -1.03 4.85 2.02
C VAL A 76 -0.30 3.57 1.63
N ASP A 77 -0.38 3.15 0.36
CA ASP A 77 0.36 1.99 -0.15
C ASP A 77 1.87 2.21 -0.10
N VAL A 78 2.36 3.34 -0.65
CA VAL A 78 3.79 3.69 -0.61
C VAL A 78 4.31 3.86 0.82
N GLN A 79 3.51 4.44 1.71
CA GLN A 79 3.85 4.52 3.12
C GLN A 79 3.99 3.13 3.76
N GLN A 80 3.06 2.22 3.49
CA GLN A 80 3.13 0.83 3.98
C GLN A 80 4.32 0.06 3.40
N MET A 81 4.65 0.28 2.13
CA MET A 81 5.84 -0.32 1.51
C MET A 81 7.12 0.08 2.27
N ARG A 82 7.26 1.39 2.57
CA ARG A 82 8.41 1.95 3.27
C ARG A 82 8.48 1.53 4.75
N GLU A 83 7.36 1.60 5.46
CA GLU A 83 7.34 1.51 6.93
C GLU A 83 7.11 0.09 7.43
N GLN A 84 6.55 -0.80 6.60
CA GLN A 84 6.16 -2.14 7.03
C GLN A 84 6.74 -3.23 6.13
N HIS A 85 6.47 -3.19 4.83
CA HIS A 85 6.78 -4.32 3.94
C HIS A 85 8.29 -4.50 3.77
N LEU A 86 9.01 -3.44 3.41
CA LEU A 86 10.46 -3.49 3.20
C LEU A 86 11.21 -3.86 4.50
N PRO A 87 10.98 -3.19 5.65
CA PRO A 87 11.65 -3.57 6.90
C PRO A 87 11.32 -5.01 7.31
N LYS A 88 10.05 -5.42 7.23
CA LYS A 88 9.63 -6.78 7.62
C LYS A 88 10.30 -7.85 6.75
N LEU A 89 10.44 -7.60 5.45
CA LEU A 89 11.09 -8.52 4.51
C LEU A 89 12.57 -8.69 4.86
N VAL A 90 13.30 -7.59 5.03
CA VAL A 90 14.74 -7.63 5.36
C VAL A 90 14.95 -8.25 6.74
N LYS A 91 14.16 -7.86 7.74
CA LYS A 91 14.21 -8.45 9.09
C LYS A 91 13.98 -9.96 9.06
N SER A 92 12.97 -10.42 8.31
CA SER A 92 12.67 -11.86 8.19
C SER A 92 13.85 -12.63 7.62
N TYR A 93 14.62 -12.04 6.70
CA TYR A 93 15.82 -12.67 6.17
C TYR A 93 16.99 -12.69 7.18
N ILE A 94 17.16 -11.59 7.92
CA ILE A 94 18.17 -11.45 8.98
C ILE A 94 17.94 -12.43 10.13
N ASP A 95 16.68 -12.64 10.50
CA ASP A 95 16.27 -13.52 11.59
C ASP A 95 16.45 -15.01 11.25
N ILE A 96 16.64 -15.38 9.97
CA ILE A 96 16.94 -16.75 9.55
C ILE A 96 18.43 -17.06 9.82
N PRO A 97 18.74 -18.00 10.74
CA PRO A 97 20.11 -18.37 11.04
C PRO A 97 20.84 -18.92 9.79
N PRO A 98 22.13 -18.60 9.58
CA PRO A 98 22.89 -19.05 8.42
C PRO A 98 22.85 -20.57 8.22
N ALA A 99 22.89 -21.34 9.32
CA ALA A 99 22.82 -22.80 9.32
C ALA A 99 21.50 -23.34 8.73
N HIS A 100 20.39 -22.61 8.88
CA HIS A 100 19.07 -23.00 8.40
C HIS A 100 18.73 -22.43 7.01
N ARG A 101 19.55 -21.52 6.45
CA ARG A 101 19.34 -21.00 5.09
C ARG A 101 19.38 -22.12 4.04
N SER A 102 20.18 -23.16 4.28
CA SER A 102 20.24 -24.38 3.47
C SER A 102 18.99 -25.26 3.58
N GLU A 103 18.28 -25.21 4.72
CA GLU A 103 17.01 -25.92 4.90
C GLU A 103 15.84 -25.20 4.23
N ILE A 104 15.87 -23.86 4.15
CA ILE A 104 14.91 -23.08 3.34
C ILE A 104 14.96 -23.60 1.89
N PHE A 105 16.16 -23.78 1.33
CA PHE A 105 16.34 -24.33 -0.02
C PHE A 105 15.68 -25.71 -0.19
N ARG A 106 15.72 -26.57 0.83
CA ARG A 106 15.07 -27.89 0.79
C ARG A 106 13.54 -27.81 0.81
N LYS A 107 12.95 -26.78 1.44
CA LYS A 107 11.49 -26.61 1.54
C LYS A 107 10.88 -25.82 0.39
N THR A 108 11.56 -24.79 -0.10
CA THR A 108 11.04 -23.88 -1.13
C THR A 108 11.65 -24.11 -2.50
N GLY A 109 12.73 -24.91 -2.60
CA GLY A 109 13.51 -25.09 -3.84
C GLY A 109 14.32 -23.86 -4.24
N LYS A 110 14.25 -22.77 -3.48
CA LYS A 110 14.92 -21.48 -3.75
C LYS A 110 15.72 -21.06 -2.52
N SER A 111 16.90 -20.48 -2.71
CA SER A 111 17.70 -19.99 -1.58
C SER A 111 16.98 -18.81 -0.92
N ALA A 112 17.14 -18.64 0.39
CA ALA A 112 16.55 -17.50 1.10
C ALA A 112 16.99 -16.15 0.48
N SER A 113 18.23 -16.08 -0.02
CA SER A 113 18.77 -14.91 -0.69
C SER A 113 18.08 -14.64 -2.03
N TYR A 114 17.81 -15.69 -2.82
CA TYR A 114 17.04 -15.56 -4.06
C TYR A 114 15.63 -15.04 -3.78
N VAL A 115 14.94 -15.59 -2.76
CA VAL A 115 13.59 -15.14 -2.40
C VAL A 115 13.58 -13.67 -1.96
N LEU A 116 14.59 -13.25 -1.18
CA LEU A 116 14.75 -11.85 -0.79
C LEU A 116 14.92 -10.97 -2.03
N GLU A 117 15.86 -11.31 -2.91
CA GLU A 117 16.17 -10.51 -4.09
C GLU A 117 14.99 -10.42 -5.07
N ASP A 118 14.30 -11.52 -5.31
CA ASP A 118 13.09 -11.58 -6.15
C ASP A 118 11.97 -10.72 -5.56
N SER A 119 11.78 -10.77 -4.25
CA SER A 119 10.78 -9.93 -3.56
C SER A 119 11.12 -8.43 -3.64
N LEU A 120 12.40 -8.08 -3.55
CA LEU A 120 12.87 -6.70 -3.74
C LEU A 120 12.67 -6.23 -5.19
N GLU A 121 12.88 -7.10 -6.18
CA GLU A 121 12.62 -6.78 -7.59
C GLU A 121 11.13 -6.55 -7.86
N GLN A 122 10.24 -7.36 -7.29
CA GLN A 122 8.79 -7.14 -7.37
C GLN A 122 8.38 -5.80 -6.76
N MET A 123 8.98 -5.46 -5.60
CA MET A 123 8.73 -4.18 -4.93
C MET A 123 9.20 -2.99 -5.79
N GLN A 124 10.39 -3.09 -6.37
CA GLN A 124 10.92 -2.08 -7.30
C GLN A 124 10.00 -1.89 -8.51
N SER A 125 9.57 -2.97 -9.16
CA SER A 125 8.65 -2.90 -10.31
C SER A 125 7.36 -2.16 -9.96
N LYS A 126 6.78 -2.43 -8.79
CA LYS A 126 5.57 -1.74 -8.33
C LYS A 126 5.79 -0.24 -8.14
N ILE A 127 6.94 0.16 -7.60
CA ILE A 127 7.30 1.57 -7.42
C ILE A 127 7.47 2.24 -8.80
N ASP A 128 8.13 1.57 -9.75
CA ASP A 128 8.28 2.06 -11.12
C ASP A 128 6.92 2.24 -11.82
N ASP A 129 5.97 1.33 -11.62
CA ASP A 129 4.60 1.47 -12.13
C ASP A 129 3.88 2.67 -11.51
N ILE A 130 3.99 2.87 -10.20
CA ILE A 130 3.41 4.05 -9.52
C ILE A 130 4.00 5.33 -10.11
N MET A 131 5.32 5.40 -10.25
CA MET A 131 6.00 6.57 -10.82
C MET A 131 5.58 6.86 -12.25
N ARG A 132 5.41 5.82 -13.09
CA ARG A 132 4.89 5.97 -14.46
C ARG A 132 3.47 6.52 -14.48
N ASN A 133 2.59 6.02 -13.61
CA ASN A 133 1.21 6.49 -13.53
C ASN A 133 1.13 7.95 -13.08
N LEU A 134 1.97 8.36 -12.12
CA LEU A 134 2.07 9.77 -11.69
C LEU A 134 2.53 10.66 -12.85
N ALA A 135 3.60 10.25 -13.55
CA ALA A 135 4.10 11.00 -14.70
C ALA A 135 3.06 11.11 -15.84
N GLN A 136 2.27 10.05 -16.09
CA GLN A 136 1.19 10.10 -17.08
C GLN A 136 0.10 11.10 -16.69
N HIS A 137 -0.29 11.11 -15.42
CA HIS A 137 -1.28 12.05 -14.91
C HIS A 137 -0.83 13.52 -15.05
N ASP A 138 0.45 13.83 -14.78
CA ASP A 138 1.02 15.18 -14.98
C ASP A 138 1.02 15.59 -16.46
N LEU A 139 1.34 14.66 -17.37
CA LEU A 139 1.32 14.90 -18.82
C LEU A 139 -0.10 15.18 -19.33
N ASP A 140 -1.09 14.42 -18.87
CA ASP A 140 -2.50 14.61 -19.25
C ASP A 140 -3.01 15.97 -18.73
N ALA A 141 -2.72 16.30 -17.46
CA ALA A 141 -3.08 17.59 -16.87
C ALA A 141 -2.46 18.78 -17.64
N PHE A 142 -1.20 18.64 -18.08
CA PHE A 142 -0.52 19.64 -18.90
C PHE A 142 -1.16 19.78 -20.29
N ALA A 143 -1.48 18.66 -20.94
CA ALA A 143 -2.11 18.64 -22.26
C ALA A 143 -3.50 19.31 -22.23
N ASP A 144 -4.31 18.99 -21.21
CA ASP A 144 -5.63 19.58 -20.99
C ASP A 144 -5.56 21.09 -20.75
N ASN A 145 -4.62 21.54 -19.91
CA ASN A 145 -4.40 22.97 -19.68
C ASN A 145 -4.00 23.70 -20.98
N THR A 146 -3.07 23.12 -21.74
CA THR A 146 -2.63 23.68 -23.04
C THR A 146 -3.78 23.78 -24.03
N ARG A 147 -4.64 22.75 -24.09
CA ARG A 147 -5.84 22.75 -24.93
C ARG A 147 -6.83 23.82 -24.50
N PHE A 148 -7.10 23.94 -23.20
CA PHE A 148 -7.96 24.97 -22.65
C PHE A 148 -7.46 26.38 -22.99
N ILE A 149 -6.16 26.65 -22.85
CA ILE A 149 -5.58 27.95 -23.23
C ILE A 149 -5.78 28.22 -24.73
N LYS A 150 -5.51 27.24 -25.60
CA LYS A 150 -5.77 27.39 -27.04
C LYS A 150 -7.24 27.69 -27.33
N GLU A 151 -8.17 26.94 -26.74
CA GLU A 151 -9.62 27.16 -26.95
C GLU A 151 -10.07 28.53 -26.42
N ARG A 152 -9.60 28.94 -25.23
CA ARG A 152 -9.97 30.20 -24.58
C ARG A 152 -9.44 31.43 -25.33
N TYR A 153 -8.21 31.35 -25.85
CA TYR A 153 -7.49 32.51 -26.39
C TYR A 153 -7.34 32.51 -27.92
N THR A 154 -7.59 31.41 -28.62
CA THR A 154 -7.65 31.36 -30.09
C THR A 154 -9.07 31.50 -30.62
N ASN A 155 -10.10 31.14 -29.84
CA ASN A 155 -11.51 31.32 -30.22
C ASN A 155 -12.07 32.72 -29.87
N THR A 156 -11.21 33.58 -29.32
CA THR A 156 -11.37 35.04 -29.33
C THR A 156 -10.47 35.54 -30.46
N ASN A 157 -10.81 35.36 -31.75
CA ASN A 157 -11.68 36.31 -32.44
C ASN A 157 -11.74 36.01 -33.96
N PRO A 158 -12.93 35.81 -34.56
CA PRO A 158 -13.12 36.05 -36.00
C PRO A 158 -14.08 37.21 -36.34
N PHE A 159 -14.56 38.01 -35.37
CA PHE A 159 -15.56 39.07 -35.62
C PHE A 159 -15.36 40.40 -34.84
N ASP A 160 -14.17 40.67 -34.29
CA ASP A 160 -13.71 42.02 -33.89
C ASP A 160 -12.66 42.52 -34.89
#